data_AF-A0AAN6ECU7-F1
#
_entry.id   AF-A0AAN6ECU7-F1
#
_cell.length_a   1.000
_cell.length_b   1.000
_cell.length_c   1.000
_cell.angle_alpha   90.00
_cell.angle_beta   90.00
_cell.angle_gamma   90.00
#
_symmetry.space_group_name_H-M   'P 1'
#
loop_
_entity.id
_entity.type
_entity.pdbx_description
1 polymer ?
#
loop_
_entity_poly.entity_id
_entity_poly.type
_entity_poly.pdbx_seq_one_letter_code
_entity_poly.pdbx_strand_id
1 'polypeptide(L)'
;MRTVFLGEIGVRLFYVLLEHIKRFRITEPGGFQLIADLNLYYDWAAEHVDPETLRYFTALKDLANCFILAPRDLRGFLQDQYSRRTFDGVMRSEEVYDVVACRSDYRNIRTQVEGHCDFM
;
A
#
# COMPACT_ATOMS: atom_id res chain seq x y z
N MET A 1 -12.71 4.16 25.34
CA MET A 1 -12.18 5.51 25.01
C MET A 1 -10.76 5.46 24.43
N ARG A 2 -9.76 4.85 25.10
CA ARG A 2 -8.37 4.76 24.57
C ARG A 2 -8.29 4.14 23.16
N THR A 3 -8.91 2.98 22.93
CA THR A 3 -8.84 2.28 21.64
C THR A 3 -9.49 3.06 20.50
N VAL A 4 -10.63 3.72 20.76
CA VAL A 4 -11.30 4.57 19.76
C VAL A 4 -10.44 5.76 19.38
N PHE A 5 -9.81 6.41 20.36
CA PHE A 5 -8.88 7.52 20.13
C PHE A 5 -7.64 7.07 19.34
N LEU A 6 -7.05 5.92 19.69
CA LEU A 6 -5.91 5.37 18.96
C LEU A 6 -6.28 4.91 17.54
N GLY A 7 -7.51 4.42 17.32
CA GLY A 7 -8.03 4.12 16.00
C GLY A 7 -8.09 5.37 15.11
N GLU A 8 -8.62 6.47 15.65
CA GLU A 8 -8.67 7.76 14.95
C GLU A 8 -7.28 8.32 14.61
N ILE A 9 -6.31 8.14 15.50
CA ILE A 9 -4.90 8.45 15.24
C ILE A 9 -4.34 7.52 14.17
N GLY A 10 -4.63 6.22 14.25
CA GLY A 10 -4.18 5.21 13.29
C GLY A 10 -4.62 5.53 11.86
N VAL A 11 -5.88 5.89 11.67
CA VAL A 11 -6.42 6.32 10.36
C VAL A 11 -5.70 7.56 9.84
N ARG A 12 -5.46 8.58 10.68
CA ARG A 12 -4.71 9.78 10.26
C ARG A 12 -3.26 9.47 9.92
N LEU A 13 -2.61 8.64 10.74
CA LEU A 13 -1.24 8.20 10.50
C LEU A 13 -1.15 7.47 9.16
N PHE A 14 -2.08 6.56 8.87
CA PHE A 14 -2.16 5.89 7.57
C PHE A 14 -2.16 6.91 6.42
N TYR A 15 -3.02 7.93 6.45
CA TYR A 15 -3.07 8.93 5.37
C TYR A 15 -1.78 9.76 5.29
N VAL A 16 -1.17 10.11 6.42
CA VAL A 16 0.13 10.78 6.43
C VAL A 16 1.22 9.92 5.79
N LEU A 17 1.24 8.62 6.07
CA LEU A 17 2.18 7.68 5.46
C LEU A 17 1.91 7.51 3.96
N LEU A 18 0.65 7.37 3.55
CA LEU A 18 0.25 7.26 2.16
C LEU A 18 0.70 8.48 1.35
N GLU A 19 0.44 9.69 1.86
CA GLU A 19 0.91 10.94 1.25
C GLU A 19 2.43 11.10 1.28
N HIS A 20 3.10 10.55 2.30
CA HIS A 20 4.55 10.57 2.38
C HIS A 20 5.18 9.69 1.29
N ILE A 21 4.72 8.45 1.14
CA ILE A 21 5.21 7.50 0.12
C ILE A 21 5.11 8.11 -1.28
N LYS A 22 3.98 8.75 -1.59
CA LYS A 22 3.72 9.38 -2.91
C LYS A 22 4.69 10.51 -3.29
N ARG A 23 5.51 11.01 -2.35
CA ARG A 23 6.52 12.05 -2.61
C ARG A 23 7.85 11.50 -3.12
N PHE A 24 8.06 10.18 -3.08
CA PHE A 24 9.32 9.56 -3.43
C PHE A 24 9.22 8.73 -4.69
N ARG A 25 10.32 8.68 -5.42
CA ARG A 25 10.51 7.68 -6.47
C ARG A 25 11.39 6.56 -5.92
N ILE A 26 10.83 5.37 -5.79
CA ILE A 26 11.39 4.30 -4.97
C ILE A 26 12.02 3.22 -5.87
N THR A 27 13.30 2.94 -5.64
CA THR A 27 14.02 1.85 -6.30
C THR A 27 13.69 0.51 -5.64
N GLU A 28 13.98 -0.61 -6.31
CA GLU A 28 13.77 -1.95 -5.71
C GLU A 28 14.50 -2.12 -4.35
N PRO A 29 15.78 -1.71 -4.19
CA PRO A 29 16.42 -1.67 -2.87
C PRO A 29 15.68 -0.79 -1.85
N GLY A 30 15.18 0.38 -2.29
CA GLY A 30 14.36 1.25 -1.45
C GLY A 30 13.02 0.63 -1.07
N GLY A 31 12.48 -0.26 -1.91
CA GLY A 31 11.28 -1.05 -1.64
C GLY A 31 11.46 -1.97 -0.44
N PHE A 32 12.62 -2.62 -0.29
CA PHE A 32 12.93 -3.42 0.90
C PHE A 32 12.95 -2.57 2.18
N GLN A 33 13.52 -1.36 2.12
CA GLN A 33 13.48 -0.43 3.25
C GLN A 33 12.05 0.00 3.58
N LEU A 34 11.25 0.34 2.56
CA LEU A 34 9.84 0.69 2.75
C LEU A 34 9.06 -0.45 3.42
N ILE A 35 9.28 -1.70 3.00
CA ILE A 35 8.65 -2.88 3.63
C ILE A 35 9.06 -2.99 5.11
N ALA A 36 10.34 -2.78 5.43
CA ALA A 36 10.82 -2.80 6.81
C ALA A 36 10.13 -1.71 7.67
N ASP A 37 10.05 -0.48 7.15
CA ASP A 37 9.42 0.64 7.85
C ASP A 37 7.91 0.37 8.07
N LEU A 38 7.21 -0.13 7.06
CA LEU A 38 5.78 -0.45 7.14
C LEU A 38 5.48 -1.65 8.04
N ASN A 39 6.42 -2.59 8.18
CA ASN A 39 6.30 -3.63 9.20
C ASN A 39 6.33 -3.03 10.61
N LEU A 40 7.23 -2.08 10.90
CA LEU A 40 7.26 -1.42 12.20
C LEU A 40 5.97 -0.63 12.49
N TYR A 41 5.42 0.06 11.49
CA TYR A 41 4.12 0.74 11.64
C TYR A 41 2.96 -0.23 11.88
N TYR A 42 2.98 -1.39 11.20
CA TYR A 42 1.99 -2.44 11.42
C TYR A 42 2.10 -3.06 12.81
N ASP A 43 3.31 -3.36 13.28
CA ASP A 43 3.51 -3.95 14.61
C ASP A 43 3.00 -3.02 15.70
N TRP A 44 3.28 -1.71 15.58
CA TRP A 44 2.68 -0.70 16.43
C TRP A 44 1.15 -0.73 16.35
N ALA A 45 0.56 -0.74 15.15
CA ALA A 45 -0.88 -0.75 14.99
C ALA A 45 -1.52 -2.00 15.60
N ALA A 46 -0.93 -3.18 15.36
CA ALA A 46 -1.43 -4.47 15.84
C ALA A 46 -1.54 -4.53 17.38
N GLU A 47 -0.67 -3.82 18.08
CA GLU A 47 -0.69 -3.73 19.55
C GLU A 47 -1.66 -2.66 20.09
N HIS A 48 -2.02 -1.65 19.29
CA HIS A 48 -2.60 -0.40 19.81
C HIS A 48 -3.98 -0.03 19.26
N VAL A 49 -4.35 -0.48 18.06
CA VAL A 49 -5.61 -0.11 17.39
C VAL A 49 -6.58 -1.29 17.27
N ASP A 50 -7.83 -0.99 16.98
CA ASP A 50 -8.86 -2.02 16.75
C ASP A 50 -8.66 -2.74 15.39
N PRO A 51 -9.29 -3.91 15.18
CA PRO A 51 -9.12 -4.69 13.96
C PRO A 51 -9.55 -3.97 12.67
N GLU A 52 -10.50 -3.04 12.73
CA GLU A 52 -10.93 -2.27 11.56
C GLU A 52 -9.84 -1.28 11.13
N THR A 53 -9.26 -0.57 12.09
CA THR A 53 -8.12 0.32 11.84
C THR A 53 -6.87 -0.46 11.41
N LEU A 54 -6.62 -1.65 11.97
CA LEU A 54 -5.46 -2.47 11.62
C LEU A 54 -5.42 -2.81 10.12
N ARG A 55 -6.57 -2.97 9.46
CA ARG A 55 -6.64 -3.26 8.01
C ARG A 55 -5.93 -2.22 7.16
N TYR A 56 -5.91 -0.95 7.57
CA TYR A 56 -5.20 0.12 6.88
C TYR A 56 -3.69 -0.15 6.79
N PHE A 57 -3.10 -0.66 7.89
CA PHE A 57 -1.68 -0.98 7.95
C PHE A 57 -1.36 -2.30 7.24
N THR A 58 -2.27 -3.27 7.27
CA THR A 58 -2.16 -4.49 6.45
C THR A 58 -2.11 -4.15 4.96
N ALA A 59 -3.02 -3.29 4.50
CA ALA A 59 -3.08 -2.87 3.11
C ALA A 59 -1.81 -2.12 2.66
N LEU A 60 -1.22 -1.28 3.52
CA LEU A 60 0.07 -0.63 3.22
C LEU A 60 1.20 -1.65 3.05
N LYS A 61 1.29 -2.64 3.95
CA LYS A 61 2.30 -3.71 3.84
C LYS A 61 2.14 -4.51 2.55
N ASP A 62 0.90 -4.89 2.24
CA ASP A 62 0.62 -5.64 1.01
C ASP A 62 1.00 -4.82 -0.21
N LEU A 63 0.61 -3.54 -0.26
CA LEU A 63 0.94 -2.63 -1.36
C LEU A 63 2.45 -2.41 -1.52
N ALA A 64 3.21 -2.41 -0.43
CA ALA A 64 4.65 -2.22 -0.49
C ALA A 64 5.41 -3.36 -1.21
N ASN A 65 4.83 -4.57 -1.27
CA ASN A 65 5.39 -5.66 -2.08
C ASN A 65 5.46 -5.28 -3.56
N CYS A 66 4.59 -4.38 -4.03
CA CYS A 66 4.66 -3.84 -5.38
C CYS A 66 5.98 -3.14 -5.68
N PHE A 67 6.85 -2.79 -4.72
CA PHE A 67 8.15 -2.18 -5.02
C PHE A 67 9.29 -3.18 -5.25
N ILE A 68 9.12 -4.44 -4.83
CA ILE A 68 10.15 -5.50 -4.95
C ILE A 68 9.77 -6.59 -5.96
N LEU A 69 8.50 -6.65 -6.38
CA LEU A 69 8.05 -7.61 -7.38
C LEU A 69 8.63 -7.29 -8.76
N ALA A 70 8.91 -8.34 -9.52
CA ALA A 70 9.27 -8.20 -10.93
C ALA A 70 8.08 -7.61 -11.71
N PRO A 71 8.32 -6.75 -12.72
CA PRO A 71 7.24 -6.08 -13.44
C PRO A 71 6.15 -7.00 -14.01
N ARG A 72 6.54 -8.17 -14.50
CA ARG A 72 5.62 -9.19 -15.05
C ARG A 72 4.62 -9.74 -14.02
N ASP A 73 4.98 -9.71 -12.73
CA ASP A 73 4.21 -10.33 -11.65
C ASP A 73 3.27 -9.30 -10.96
N LEU A 74 3.49 -8.00 -11.18
CA LEU A 74 2.73 -6.91 -10.55
C LEU A 74 1.23 -6.99 -10.84
N ARG A 75 0.85 -7.28 -12.08
CA ARG A 75 -0.56 -7.36 -12.47
C ARG A 75 -1.30 -8.48 -11.71
N GLY A 76 -0.70 -9.68 -11.69
CA GLY A 76 -1.29 -10.82 -10.99
C GLY A 76 -1.38 -10.57 -9.49
N PHE A 77 -0.35 -9.93 -8.92
CA PHE A 77 -0.37 -9.54 -7.51
C PHE A 77 -1.51 -8.55 -7.20
N LEU A 78 -1.64 -7.46 -7.97
CA LEU A 78 -2.72 -6.49 -7.76
C LEU A 78 -4.10 -7.14 -7.90
N GLN A 79 -4.30 -8.00 -8.91
CA GLN A 79 -5.56 -8.75 -9.08
C GLN A 79 -5.88 -9.64 -7.88
N ASP A 80 -4.89 -10.34 -7.31
CA ASP A 80 -5.07 -11.13 -6.09
C ASP A 80 -5.45 -10.24 -4.89
N GLN A 81 -4.83 -9.07 -4.74
CA GLN A 81 -5.19 -8.13 -3.66
C GLN A 81 -6.63 -7.58 -3.79
N TYR A 82 -7.06 -7.21 -5.00
CA TYR A 82 -8.45 -6.81 -5.24
C TYR A 82 -9.44 -7.96 -5.01
N SER A 83 -9.10 -9.19 -5.44
CA SER A 83 -9.91 -10.38 -5.19
C SER A 83 -10.10 -10.66 -3.69
N ARG A 84 -9.05 -10.43 -2.90
CA ARG A 84 -9.07 -10.53 -1.43
C ARG A 84 -9.73 -9.35 -0.73
N ARG A 85 -10.14 -8.32 -1.48
CA ARG A 85 -10.74 -7.09 -0.93
C ARG A 85 -9.80 -6.36 0.03
N THR A 86 -8.49 -6.46 -0.19
CA THR A 86 -7.46 -5.84 0.68
C THR A 86 -7.67 -4.33 0.80
N PHE A 87 -8.14 -3.68 -0.27
CA PHE A 87 -8.29 -2.23 -0.35
C PHE A 87 -9.71 -1.72 -0.07
N ASP A 88 -10.70 -2.60 0.08
CA ASP A 88 -12.10 -2.23 0.25
C ASP A 88 -12.29 -1.37 1.52
N GLY A 89 -12.76 -0.13 1.33
CA GLY A 89 -12.95 0.84 2.42
C GLY A 89 -11.64 1.41 3.00
N VAL A 90 -10.49 1.07 2.41
CA VAL A 90 -9.15 1.51 2.87
C VAL A 90 -8.53 2.50 1.89
N MET A 91 -8.48 2.15 0.61
CA MET A 91 -7.93 2.99 -0.46
C MET A 91 -8.82 2.90 -1.70
N ARG A 92 -8.91 3.99 -2.45
CA ARG A 92 -9.48 3.95 -3.79
C ARG A 92 -8.49 3.34 -4.77
N SER A 93 -9.00 2.79 -5.86
CA SER A 93 -8.15 2.20 -6.91
C SER A 93 -7.13 3.21 -7.44
N GLU A 94 -7.51 4.47 -7.61
CA GLU A 94 -6.61 5.54 -8.07
C GLU A 94 -5.43 5.73 -7.11
N GLU A 95 -5.68 5.71 -5.80
CA GLU A 95 -4.63 5.87 -4.79
C GLU A 95 -3.64 4.69 -4.80
N VAL A 96 -4.15 3.47 -5.02
CA VAL A 96 -3.31 2.27 -5.18
C VAL A 96 -2.39 2.43 -6.40
N TYR A 97 -2.93 2.85 -7.54
CA TYR A 97 -2.13 3.04 -8.75
C TYR A 97 -1.15 4.22 -8.64
N ASP A 98 -1.51 5.29 -7.95
CA ASP A 98 -0.60 6.42 -7.66
C ASP A 98 0.63 5.95 -6.87
N VAL A 99 0.44 5.08 -5.87
CA VAL A 99 1.56 4.49 -5.11
C VAL A 99 2.39 3.56 -5.98
N VAL A 100 1.77 2.69 -6.79
CA VAL A 100 2.51 1.82 -7.72
C VAL A 100 3.31 2.66 -8.73
N ALA A 101 2.78 3.81 -9.14
CA ALA A 101 3.45 4.76 -10.03
C ALA A 101 4.71 5.40 -9.43
N CYS A 102 4.89 5.33 -8.10
CA CYS A 102 6.11 5.77 -7.42
C CYS A 102 7.31 4.86 -7.67
N ARG A 103 7.13 3.66 -8.26
CA ARG A 103 8.26 2.80 -8.63
C ARG A 103 9.23 3.50 -9.58
N SER A 104 10.52 3.31 -9.35
CA SER A 104 11.57 3.95 -10.14
C SER A 104 11.55 3.56 -11.63
N ASP A 105 11.10 2.36 -11.96
CA ASP A 105 10.99 1.80 -13.30
C ASP A 105 9.60 1.98 -13.94
N TYR A 106 8.64 2.61 -13.23
CA TYR A 106 7.22 2.66 -13.64
C TYR A 106 7.01 3.12 -15.08
N ARG A 107 7.75 4.14 -15.54
CA ARG A 107 7.65 4.66 -16.91
C ARG A 107 7.86 3.59 -17.99
N ASN A 108 8.70 2.59 -17.71
CA ASN A 108 9.03 1.51 -18.66
C ASN A 108 7.99 0.37 -18.61
N ILE A 109 7.30 0.22 -17.47
CA ILE A 109 6.41 -0.90 -17.19
C ILE A 109 4.93 -0.49 -17.19
N ARG A 110 4.63 0.80 -17.40
CA ARG A 110 3.30 1.39 -17.35
C ARG A 110 2.27 0.61 -18.17
N THR A 111 2.62 0.15 -19.38
CA THR A 111 1.72 -0.62 -20.25
C THR A 111 1.40 -2.02 -19.70
N GLN A 112 2.31 -2.60 -18.91
CA GLN A 112 2.09 -3.90 -18.26
C GLN A 112 1.16 -3.77 -17.05
N VAL A 113 1.19 -2.60 -16.38
CA VAL A 113 0.37 -2.29 -15.21
C VAL A 113 -1.02 -1.76 -15.62
N GLU A 114 -1.08 -0.72 -16.45
CA GLU A 114 -2.33 -0.02 -16.82
C GLU A 114 -3.06 -0.64 -18.03
N GLY A 115 -2.33 -1.31 -18.92
CA GLY A 115 -2.79 -1.52 -20.30
C GLY A 115 -3.99 -2.43 -20.51
N HIS A 116 -4.60 -3.01 -19.48
CA HIS A 116 -5.83 -3.82 -19.56
C HIS A 116 -6.70 -3.65 -18.29
N CYS A 117 -6.65 -2.50 -17.63
CA CYS A 117 -7.41 -2.24 -16.40
C CYS A 117 -8.88 -1.89 -16.70
N ASP A 118 -9.64 -2.86 -17.23
CA ASP A 118 -11.11 -2.88 -17.15
C ASP A 118 -11.55 -3.42 -15.77
N PHE A 119 -11.06 -2.78 -14.69
CA PHE A 119 -11.48 -3.10 -13.32
C PHE A 119 -12.11 -1.90 -12.62
N MET A 120 -12.68 -0.98 -13.41
CA MET A 120 -13.64 0.02 -12.96
C MET A 120 -15.03 -0.35 -13.47
#